data_AF-A0A9P9X863-F1
#
_entry.id   AF-A0A9P9X863-F1
#
_cell.length_a   1.000
_cell.length_b   1.000
_cell.length_c   1.000
_cell.angle_alpha   90.00
_cell.angle_beta   90.00
_cell.angle_gamma   90.00
#
_symmetry.space_group_name_H-M   'P 1'
#
loop_
_entity.id
_entity.type
_entity.pdbx_description
1 polymer ?
#
loop_
_entity_poly.entity_id
_entity_poly.type
_entity_poly.pdbx_seq_one_letter_code
_entity_poly.pdbx_strand_id
1 'polypeptide(L)'
;MELFTSYPPEIIARVLASCDSFNDAFALASSCQYTYAVWLDHGASIIHSIGTRTIPAYEHAVVAVRATNTVKEAFHAGRLPPNMTHDDIEELEPSHQKCRLPELADLLAFCHLAACLEYAYFHFEEHGYTCVLCPEIKDVTWCTKDDTVFDQRFHDFQEKFHRVLYKNLLAGAFLWKSHNELFIKAAADGAGKRFLEELRSLQARGDWQGLSDDSQAYIAEFPVYDVHKMTPASQEQVFGHIARYLIEDIALIPDPACAAEAPWEVMASIYAHEYHSPQFFNAGGKHRHGRPPFKNSTASDLPPTRKVTVVLFGEFQLEEVSMPINIEDMHRTRLVATQLQASSSESAQDGNPFACHGFDIAVTLRDRYLFLGGEEAWEDCAPHPPLQLYTFMLKKYYGLGFSPCVFDLTFEEGYYLTFLSETIFGHDYHTGLDPNFSGLLNACSRN
;
A
#
# COMPACT_ATOMS: atom_id res chain seq x y z
N MET A 1 37.49 -36.99 1.17
CA MET A 1 36.23 -36.22 1.06
C MET A 1 36.14 -35.40 2.32
N GLU A 2 36.44 -34.10 2.24
CA GLU A 2 36.31 -33.21 3.41
C GLU A 2 34.82 -33.03 3.71
N LEU A 3 34.46 -33.08 4.99
CA LEU A 3 33.08 -32.88 5.42
C LEU A 3 32.76 -31.39 5.25
N PHE A 4 31.60 -31.05 4.68
CA PHE A 4 31.17 -29.64 4.54
C PHE A 4 31.23 -28.85 5.86
N THR A 5 31.05 -29.54 7.00
CA THR A 5 31.13 -28.99 8.35
C THR A 5 32.56 -28.72 8.85
N SER A 6 33.61 -29.10 8.11
CA SER A 6 35.00 -28.78 8.45
C SER A 6 35.45 -27.42 7.93
N TYR A 7 34.63 -26.73 7.13
CA TYR A 7 34.93 -25.39 6.66
C TYR A 7 34.60 -24.31 7.72
N PRO A 8 35.30 -23.16 7.67
CA PRO A 8 34.98 -22.01 8.51
C PRO A 8 33.53 -21.54 8.33
N PRO A 9 32.90 -20.96 9.39
CA PRO A 9 31.51 -20.52 9.34
C PRO A 9 31.24 -19.50 8.24
N GLU A 10 32.23 -18.67 7.87
CA GLU A 10 32.11 -17.68 6.78
C GLU A 10 31.96 -18.33 5.40
N ILE A 11 32.64 -19.46 5.18
CA ILE A 11 32.53 -20.22 3.92
C ILE A 11 31.17 -20.90 3.83
N ILE A 12 30.70 -21.48 4.95
CA ILE A 12 29.38 -22.10 5.03
C ILE A 12 28.28 -21.04 4.83
N ALA A 13 28.39 -19.88 5.48
CA ALA A 13 27.47 -18.76 5.30
C ALA A 13 27.42 -18.29 3.84
N ARG A 14 28.57 -18.23 3.15
CA ARG A 14 28.62 -17.88 1.72
C ARG A 14 27.96 -18.93 0.83
N VAL A 15 28.12 -20.22 1.15
CA VAL A 15 27.43 -21.31 0.45
C VAL A 15 25.91 -21.19 0.64
N LEU A 16 25.46 -21.00 1.89
CA LEU A 16 24.04 -20.78 2.20
C LEU A 16 23.48 -19.54 1.47
N ALA A 17 24.25 -18.44 1.44
CA ALA A 17 23.88 -17.22 0.76
C ALA A 17 23.83 -17.35 -0.78
N SER A 18 24.43 -18.39 -1.34
CA SER A 18 24.45 -18.67 -2.78
C SER A 18 23.30 -19.56 -3.24
N CYS A 19 22.51 -20.15 -2.32
CA CYS A 19 21.33 -20.95 -2.64
C CYS A 19 20.32 -20.14 -3.48
N ASP A 20 19.55 -20.84 -4.31
CA ASP A 20 18.59 -20.23 -5.23
C ASP A 20 17.30 -19.79 -4.53
N SER A 21 16.98 -20.37 -3.38
CA SER A 21 15.81 -20.00 -2.57
C SER A 21 16.09 -20.04 -1.06
N PHE A 22 15.24 -19.36 -0.30
CA PHE A 22 15.24 -19.45 1.16
C PHE A 22 14.99 -20.89 1.66
N ASN A 23 14.18 -21.67 0.95
CA ASN A 23 13.90 -23.06 1.29
C ASN A 23 15.14 -23.93 1.13
N ASP A 24 15.91 -23.74 0.06
CA ASP A 24 17.16 -24.49 -0.17
C ASP A 24 18.21 -24.13 0.89
N ALA A 25 18.35 -22.83 1.18
CA ALA A 25 19.25 -22.36 2.23
C ALA A 25 18.86 -22.93 3.61
N PHE A 26 17.57 -22.92 3.93
CA PHE A 26 17.06 -23.47 5.20
C PHE A 26 17.21 -25.00 5.26
N ALA A 27 16.93 -25.72 4.17
CA ALA A 27 17.13 -27.17 4.09
C ALA A 27 18.62 -27.54 4.28
N LEU A 28 19.53 -26.79 3.65
CA LEU A 28 20.97 -27.00 3.83
C LEU A 28 21.42 -26.64 5.25
N ALA A 29 20.94 -25.52 5.80
CA ALA A 29 21.24 -25.10 7.17
C ALA A 29 20.77 -26.14 8.20
N SER A 30 19.58 -26.70 8.01
CA SER A 30 18.97 -27.68 8.92
C SER A 30 19.55 -29.09 8.83
N SER A 31 20.50 -29.33 7.93
CA SER A 31 21.14 -30.64 7.78
C SER A 31 21.96 -31.08 9.00
N CYS A 32 22.54 -30.15 9.76
CA CYS A 32 23.22 -30.45 11.01
C CYS A 32 23.23 -29.26 11.99
N GLN A 33 23.58 -29.51 13.25
CA GLN A 33 23.60 -28.48 14.30
C GLN A 33 24.60 -27.35 13.99
N TYR A 34 25.75 -27.66 13.40
CA TYR A 34 26.78 -26.67 13.11
C TYR A 34 26.34 -25.70 11.99
N THR A 35 25.81 -26.23 10.89
CA THR A 35 25.28 -25.40 9.78
C THR A 35 24.06 -24.58 10.23
N TYR A 36 23.24 -25.13 11.14
CA TYR A 36 22.13 -24.40 11.72
C TYR A 36 22.60 -23.25 12.63
N ALA A 37 23.64 -23.45 13.42
CA ALA A 37 24.27 -22.38 14.19
C ALA A 37 24.81 -21.26 13.28
N VAL A 38 25.48 -21.62 12.18
CA VAL A 38 25.94 -20.64 11.16
C VAL A 38 24.76 -19.86 10.56
N TRP A 39 23.64 -20.53 10.29
CA TRP A 39 22.42 -19.85 9.83
C TRP A 39 21.86 -18.86 10.85
N LEU A 40 21.88 -19.18 12.15
CA LEU A 40 21.44 -18.25 13.19
C LEU A 40 22.37 -17.04 13.31
N ASP A 41 23.69 -17.27 13.29
CA ASP A 41 24.70 -16.24 13.50
C ASP A 41 24.87 -15.31 12.28
N HIS A 42 24.75 -15.86 11.07
CA HIS A 42 24.95 -15.14 9.80
C HIS A 42 23.65 -14.91 9.02
N GLY A 43 22.50 -15.24 9.60
CA GLY A 43 21.19 -15.26 8.93
C GLY A 43 20.87 -13.95 8.23
N ALA A 44 21.17 -12.80 8.82
CA ALA A 44 20.87 -11.51 8.20
C ALA A 44 21.60 -11.29 6.87
N SER A 45 22.86 -11.75 6.77
CA SER A 45 23.63 -11.63 5.52
C SER A 45 23.19 -12.65 4.48
N ILE A 46 22.81 -13.85 4.92
CA ILE A 46 22.28 -14.89 4.04
C ILE A 46 20.93 -14.44 3.46
N ILE A 47 20.04 -13.95 4.32
CA ILE A 47 18.71 -13.46 3.93
C ILE A 47 18.83 -12.31 2.94
N HIS A 48 19.68 -11.32 3.24
CA HIS A 48 19.88 -10.19 2.34
C HIS A 48 20.40 -10.64 0.97
N SER A 49 21.37 -11.56 0.92
CA SER A 49 21.95 -12.06 -0.34
C SER A 49 20.98 -12.89 -1.19
N ILE A 50 20.07 -13.63 -0.57
CA ILE A 50 19.03 -14.39 -1.29
C ILE A 50 17.91 -13.43 -1.69
N GLY A 51 17.46 -12.58 -0.78
CA GLY A 51 16.35 -11.64 -1.00
C GLY A 51 16.61 -10.68 -2.14
N THR A 52 17.79 -10.04 -2.22
CA THR A 52 18.13 -9.13 -3.32
C THR A 52 18.14 -9.80 -4.69
N ARG A 53 18.32 -11.12 -4.76
CA ARG A 53 18.33 -11.89 -6.02
C ARG A 53 16.96 -12.49 -6.37
N THR A 54 16.09 -12.68 -5.40
CA THR A 54 14.88 -13.53 -5.56
C THR A 54 13.57 -12.81 -5.29
N ILE A 55 13.60 -11.68 -4.58
CA ILE A 55 12.41 -10.89 -4.25
C ILE A 55 12.41 -9.62 -5.13
N PRO A 56 11.42 -9.46 -6.03
CA PRO A 56 11.23 -8.21 -6.75
C PRO A 56 11.05 -7.04 -5.77
N ALA A 57 11.74 -5.92 -6.01
CA ALA A 57 11.72 -4.74 -5.14
C ALA A 57 12.01 -5.05 -3.65
N TYR A 58 12.99 -5.92 -3.38
CA TYR A 58 13.36 -6.38 -2.04
C TYR A 58 13.52 -5.26 -1.00
N GLU A 59 14.14 -4.14 -1.37
CA GLU A 59 14.40 -3.04 -0.45
C GLU A 59 13.09 -2.39 0.03
N HIS A 60 12.18 -2.08 -0.90
CA HIS A 60 10.85 -1.56 -0.60
C HIS A 60 10.01 -2.56 0.20
N ALA A 61 10.13 -3.86 -0.07
CA ALA A 61 9.44 -4.90 0.69
C ALA A 61 9.87 -4.89 2.18
N VAL A 62 11.17 -4.81 2.44
CA VAL A 62 11.72 -4.75 3.81
C VAL A 62 11.25 -3.49 4.54
N VAL A 63 11.30 -2.32 3.88
CA VAL A 63 10.85 -1.05 4.46
C VAL A 63 9.35 -1.10 4.80
N ALA A 64 8.51 -1.62 3.89
CA ALA A 64 7.08 -1.75 4.12
C ALA A 64 6.75 -2.70 5.29
N VAL A 65 7.45 -3.83 5.40
CA VAL A 65 7.32 -4.77 6.53
C VAL A 65 7.68 -4.09 7.84
N ARG A 66 8.81 -3.39 7.89
CA ARG A 66 9.27 -2.72 9.11
C ARG A 66 8.35 -1.59 9.54
N ALA A 67 7.91 -0.75 8.62
CA ALA A 67 6.96 0.32 8.90
C ALA A 67 5.63 -0.25 9.44
N THR A 68 5.14 -1.34 8.84
CA THR A 68 3.94 -2.04 9.31
C THR A 68 4.14 -2.64 10.71
N ASN A 69 5.30 -3.23 10.98
CA ASN A 69 5.63 -3.79 12.28
C ASN A 69 5.71 -2.71 13.36
N THR A 70 6.23 -1.52 13.05
CA THR A 70 6.19 -0.34 13.97
C THR A 70 4.74 0.01 14.36
N VAL A 71 3.82 0.02 13.40
CA VAL A 71 2.39 0.27 13.68
C VAL A 71 1.78 -0.88 14.48
N LYS A 72 2.05 -2.12 14.10
CA LYS A 72 1.55 -3.33 14.77
C LYS A 72 1.99 -3.40 16.23
N GLU A 73 3.25 -3.10 16.52
CA GLU A 73 3.78 -3.06 17.88
C GLU A 73 3.14 -1.94 18.71
N ALA A 74 3.01 -0.74 18.14
CA ALA A 74 2.36 0.38 18.82
C ALA A 74 0.88 0.08 19.13
N PHE A 75 0.17 -0.50 18.17
CA PHE A 75 -1.22 -0.94 18.29
C PHE A 75 -1.38 -1.96 19.43
N HIS A 76 -0.56 -3.02 19.46
CA HIS A 76 -0.60 -4.01 20.54
C HIS A 76 -0.19 -3.44 21.90
N ALA A 77 0.70 -2.45 21.92
CA ALA A 77 1.11 -1.76 23.14
C ALA A 77 0.10 -0.71 23.62
N GLY A 78 -1.02 -0.48 22.91
CA GLY A 78 -2.00 0.50 23.32
C GLY A 78 -1.48 1.94 23.25
N ARG A 79 -0.60 2.26 22.28
CA ARG A 79 -0.06 3.61 22.06
C ARG A 79 -0.10 4.02 20.59
N LEU A 80 -0.08 5.33 20.33
CA LEU A 80 0.14 5.84 18.97
C LEU A 80 1.57 5.50 18.52
N PRO A 81 1.78 5.14 17.24
CA PRO A 81 3.12 5.01 16.69
C PRO A 81 3.84 6.37 16.68
N PRO A 82 5.19 6.39 16.57
CA PRO A 82 5.94 7.63 16.41
C PRO A 82 5.51 8.36 15.12
N ASN A 83 5.69 9.69 15.10
CA ASN A 83 5.64 10.42 13.83
C ASN A 83 6.93 10.09 13.09
N MET A 84 6.86 9.18 12.11
CA MET A 84 8.01 8.90 11.27
C MET A 84 8.36 10.14 10.46
N THR A 85 9.64 10.48 10.47
CA THR A 85 10.25 11.47 9.59
C THR A 85 10.80 10.78 8.35
N HIS A 86 11.48 11.54 7.49
CA HIS A 86 12.13 11.00 6.31
C HIS A 86 13.34 10.13 6.70
N ASP A 87 14.22 10.66 7.56
CA ASP A 87 15.36 9.93 8.13
C ASP A 87 14.94 8.62 8.82
N ASP A 88 13.80 8.62 9.54
CA ASP A 88 13.27 7.40 10.18
C ASP A 88 12.89 6.32 9.16
N ILE A 89 12.45 6.68 7.95
CA ILE A 89 12.16 5.72 6.86
C ILE A 89 13.47 5.17 6.29
N GLU A 90 14.47 6.02 6.05
CA GLU A 90 15.78 5.58 5.54
C GLU A 90 16.41 4.55 6.47
N GLU A 91 16.31 4.75 7.80
CA GLU A 91 16.79 3.79 8.80
C GLU A 91 16.13 2.40 8.70
N LEU A 92 14.93 2.29 8.10
CA LEU A 92 14.26 1.01 7.88
C LEU A 92 14.84 0.22 6.71
N GLU A 93 15.71 0.81 5.89
CA GLU A 93 16.26 0.14 4.73
C GLU A 93 17.19 -1.04 5.10
N PRO A 94 17.29 -2.05 4.23
CA PRO A 94 18.25 -3.14 4.41
C PRO A 94 19.72 -2.68 4.33
N SER A 95 19.98 -1.52 3.73
CA SER A 95 21.28 -0.84 3.66
C SER A 95 21.77 -0.42 5.05
N HIS A 96 20.89 0.13 5.88
CA HIS A 96 21.12 0.51 7.27
C HIS A 96 21.14 -0.71 8.21
N GLN A 97 20.13 -1.57 8.08
CA GLN A 97 20.03 -2.79 8.87
C GLN A 97 19.55 -3.97 8.02
N LYS A 98 20.40 -4.97 7.80
CA LYS A 98 20.00 -6.20 7.10
C LYS A 98 18.80 -6.89 7.75
N CYS A 99 17.93 -7.48 6.92
CA CYS A 99 16.73 -8.20 7.36
C CYS A 99 17.10 -9.38 8.28
N ARG A 100 16.50 -9.42 9.47
CA ARG A 100 16.77 -10.43 10.51
C ARG A 100 15.84 -11.63 10.35
N LEU A 101 16.23 -12.76 10.97
CA LEU A 101 15.42 -13.99 10.96
C LEU A 101 13.97 -13.82 11.42
N PRO A 102 13.65 -13.03 12.48
CA PRO A 102 12.27 -12.81 12.87
C PRO A 102 11.45 -12.05 11.82
N GLU A 103 12.10 -11.21 11.01
CA GLU A 103 11.45 -10.40 9.96
C GLU A 103 11.17 -11.23 8.69
N LEU A 104 11.87 -12.36 8.51
CA LEU A 104 11.77 -13.18 7.29
C LEU A 104 10.35 -13.72 7.07
N ALA A 105 9.65 -14.11 8.15
CA ALA A 105 8.30 -14.63 8.03
C ALA A 105 7.31 -13.57 7.50
N ASP A 106 7.39 -12.36 8.04
CA ASP A 106 6.57 -11.22 7.59
C ASP A 106 6.94 -10.82 6.15
N LEU A 107 8.24 -10.79 5.82
CA LEU A 107 8.72 -10.51 4.47
C LEU A 107 8.18 -11.52 3.45
N LEU A 108 8.28 -12.82 3.73
CA LEU A 108 7.74 -13.85 2.84
C LEU A 108 6.22 -13.77 2.72
N ALA A 109 5.51 -13.34 3.77
CA ALA A 109 4.07 -13.12 3.73
C ALA A 109 3.70 -11.91 2.84
N PHE A 110 4.49 -10.83 2.89
CA PHE A 110 4.35 -9.67 1.99
C PHE A 110 4.63 -10.06 0.53
N CYS A 111 5.70 -10.82 0.27
CA CYS A 111 5.99 -11.32 -1.08
C CYS A 111 4.86 -12.21 -1.61
N HIS A 112 4.25 -13.03 -0.75
CA HIS A 112 3.11 -13.87 -1.12
C HIS A 112 1.87 -13.03 -1.44
N LEU A 113 1.61 -11.95 -0.69
CA LEU A 113 0.54 -11.00 -1.01
C LEU A 113 0.77 -10.34 -2.38
N ALA A 114 1.98 -9.88 -2.63
CA ALA A 114 2.34 -9.25 -3.90
C ALA A 114 2.14 -10.20 -5.08
N ALA A 115 2.58 -11.45 -4.94
CA ALA A 115 2.39 -12.47 -5.96
C ALA A 115 0.90 -12.84 -6.17
N CYS A 116 0.07 -12.83 -5.12
CA CYS A 116 -1.38 -13.03 -5.25
C CYS A 116 -2.04 -11.88 -6.03
N LEU A 117 -1.65 -10.63 -5.77
CA LEU A 117 -2.16 -9.45 -6.48
C LEU A 117 -1.66 -9.40 -7.93
N GLU A 118 -0.40 -9.76 -8.18
CA GLU A 118 0.15 -9.93 -9.54
C GLU A 118 -0.62 -11.01 -10.32
N TYR A 119 -0.92 -12.13 -9.68
CA TYR A 119 -1.71 -13.19 -10.32
C TYR A 119 -3.13 -12.72 -10.66
N ALA A 120 -3.81 -12.06 -9.71
CA ALA A 120 -5.13 -11.46 -9.95
C ALA A 120 -5.07 -10.46 -11.10
N TYR A 121 -4.01 -9.64 -11.16
CA TYR A 121 -3.76 -8.68 -12.23
C TYR A 121 -3.75 -9.31 -13.62
N PHE A 122 -3.11 -10.48 -13.78
CA PHE A 122 -3.05 -11.17 -15.08
C PHE A 122 -4.26 -12.05 -15.41
N HIS A 123 -4.95 -12.58 -14.40
CA HIS A 123 -5.92 -13.67 -14.61
C HIS A 123 -7.37 -13.29 -14.33
N PHE A 124 -7.65 -12.15 -13.69
CA PHE A 124 -9.03 -11.71 -13.48
C PHE A 124 -9.50 -10.86 -14.66
N GLU A 125 -10.36 -11.44 -15.50
CA GLU A 125 -11.10 -10.72 -16.52
C GLU A 125 -12.32 -10.02 -15.90
N GLU A 126 -12.09 -8.97 -15.11
CA GLU A 126 -13.18 -8.05 -14.78
C GLU A 126 -13.22 -6.93 -15.82
N HIS A 127 -14.26 -6.97 -16.65
CA HIS A 127 -14.81 -5.86 -17.44
C HIS A 127 -13.97 -5.29 -18.60
N GLY A 128 -13.04 -6.06 -19.16
CA GLY A 128 -12.34 -5.64 -20.38
C GLY A 128 -11.40 -4.45 -20.18
N TYR A 129 -11.03 -4.15 -18.93
CA TYR A 129 -9.96 -3.20 -18.64
C TYR A 129 -8.64 -3.76 -19.19
N THR A 130 -8.05 -3.04 -20.15
CA THR A 130 -6.73 -3.34 -20.70
C THR A 130 -5.69 -3.24 -19.58
N CYS A 131 -4.61 -4.02 -19.70
CA CYS A 131 -3.53 -4.12 -18.73
C CYS A 131 -2.81 -2.78 -18.70
N VAL A 132 -3.23 -1.89 -17.80
CA VAL A 132 -2.74 -0.52 -17.85
C VAL A 132 -1.32 -0.45 -17.33
N LEU A 133 -0.89 -1.24 -16.34
CA LEU A 133 0.50 -1.23 -15.80
C LEU A 133 1.58 -1.63 -16.82
N CYS A 134 1.20 -2.31 -17.90
CA CYS A 134 2.09 -2.67 -19.01
C CYS A 134 1.23 -3.13 -20.19
N PRO A 135 0.67 -2.23 -21.00
CA PRO A 135 -0.19 -2.57 -22.13
C PRO A 135 0.52 -3.47 -23.13
N GLU A 136 1.86 -3.45 -23.18
CA GLU A 136 2.68 -4.40 -23.94
C GLU A 136 2.38 -5.87 -23.61
N ILE A 137 2.00 -6.18 -22.36
CA ILE A 137 1.67 -7.57 -21.96
C ILE A 137 0.32 -8.02 -22.54
N LYS A 138 -0.60 -7.10 -22.86
CA LYS A 138 -1.89 -7.43 -23.52
C LYS A 138 -1.92 -7.16 -25.03
N ASP A 139 -1.31 -6.09 -25.52
CA ASP A 139 -1.39 -5.64 -26.93
C ASP A 139 -0.47 -6.45 -27.86
N VAL A 140 0.45 -7.21 -27.26
CA VAL A 140 1.38 -8.07 -27.98
C VAL A 140 1.18 -9.49 -27.48
N THR A 141 0.39 -10.28 -28.19
CA THR A 141 0.76 -11.67 -28.27
C THR A 141 2.19 -11.75 -28.82
N TRP A 142 3.20 -11.95 -27.96
CA TRP A 142 4.35 -12.79 -28.31
C TRP A 142 5.20 -12.38 -29.54
N CYS A 143 5.38 -11.08 -29.84
CA CYS A 143 6.10 -10.66 -31.06
C CYS A 143 7.65 -10.75 -30.98
N THR A 144 8.23 -11.15 -29.85
CA THR A 144 9.65 -11.56 -29.79
C THR A 144 9.73 -13.07 -29.59
N LYS A 145 10.30 -13.80 -30.56
CA LYS A 145 10.65 -15.22 -30.40
C LYS A 145 11.87 -15.45 -29.49
N ASP A 146 12.34 -14.40 -28.82
CA ASP A 146 13.53 -14.42 -27.98
C ASP A 146 13.10 -14.48 -26.53
N ASP A 147 13.22 -15.66 -25.94
CA ASP A 147 12.86 -15.95 -24.56
C ASP A 147 13.64 -15.05 -23.58
N THR A 148 14.89 -14.66 -23.91
CA THR A 148 15.72 -13.84 -23.02
C THR A 148 15.22 -12.40 -22.90
N VAL A 149 14.70 -11.84 -23.99
CA VAL A 149 14.11 -10.50 -24.01
C VAL A 149 12.78 -10.49 -23.27
N PHE A 150 12.00 -11.58 -23.40
CA PHE A 150 10.77 -11.75 -22.64
C PHE A 150 11.04 -11.84 -21.13
N ASP A 151 11.98 -12.70 -20.72
CA ASP A 151 12.31 -12.91 -19.31
C ASP A 151 12.77 -11.60 -18.65
N GLN A 152 13.63 -10.83 -19.32
CA GLN A 152 14.08 -9.54 -18.80
C GLN A 152 12.92 -8.56 -18.64
N ARG A 153 12.05 -8.43 -19.65
CA ARG A 153 10.89 -7.51 -19.59
C ARG A 153 9.91 -7.90 -18.51
N PHE A 154 9.67 -9.20 -18.34
CA PHE A 154 8.81 -9.70 -17.30
C PHE A 154 9.39 -9.41 -15.91
N HIS A 155 10.70 -9.59 -15.73
CA HIS A 155 11.39 -9.19 -14.50
C HIS A 155 11.30 -7.69 -14.23
N ASP A 156 11.48 -6.83 -15.23
CA ASP A 156 11.35 -5.38 -15.09
C ASP A 156 9.92 -4.97 -14.71
N PHE A 157 8.91 -5.62 -15.31
CA PHE A 157 7.51 -5.45 -14.91
C PHE A 157 7.28 -5.87 -13.45
N GLN A 158 7.75 -7.05 -13.06
CA GLN A 158 7.56 -7.58 -11.71
C GLN A 158 8.18 -6.65 -10.67
N GLU A 159 9.41 -6.17 -10.92
CA GLU A 159 10.08 -5.21 -10.05
C GLU A 159 9.23 -3.94 -9.90
N LYS A 160 8.80 -3.34 -11.01
CA LYS A 160 7.96 -2.13 -11.02
C LYS A 160 6.63 -2.31 -10.30
N PHE A 161 5.92 -3.41 -10.59
CA PHE A 161 4.64 -3.75 -9.96
C PHE A 161 4.79 -3.89 -8.45
N HIS A 162 5.76 -4.68 -8.01
CA HIS A 162 6.01 -4.95 -6.59
C HIS A 162 6.50 -3.69 -5.87
N ARG A 163 7.37 -2.88 -6.49
CA ARG A 163 7.84 -1.61 -5.94
C ARG A 163 6.68 -0.67 -5.62
N VAL A 164 5.77 -0.46 -6.57
CA VAL A 164 4.60 0.40 -6.38
C VAL A 164 3.69 -0.15 -5.28
N LEU A 165 3.45 -1.46 -5.26
CA LEU A 165 2.65 -2.10 -4.21
C LEU A 165 3.27 -1.88 -2.82
N TYR A 166 4.56 -2.14 -2.65
CA TYR A 166 5.23 -1.95 -1.36
C TYR A 166 5.28 -0.48 -0.94
N LYS A 167 5.49 0.46 -1.88
CA LYS A 167 5.38 1.91 -1.61
C LYS A 167 3.98 2.29 -1.11
N ASN A 168 2.91 1.69 -1.65
CA ASN A 168 1.55 1.91 -1.15
C ASN A 168 1.36 1.32 0.25
N LEU A 169 1.86 0.11 0.53
CA LEU A 169 1.80 -0.47 1.88
C LEU A 169 2.58 0.37 2.91
N LEU A 170 3.75 0.89 2.52
CA LEU A 170 4.52 1.85 3.31
C LEU A 170 3.72 3.13 3.57
N ALA A 171 3.12 3.74 2.55
CA ALA A 171 2.32 4.95 2.70
C ALA A 171 1.13 4.73 3.63
N GLY A 172 0.49 3.56 3.57
CA GLY A 172 -0.55 3.14 4.50
C GLY A 172 -0.04 3.14 5.94
N ALA A 173 1.06 2.43 6.21
CA ALA A 173 1.65 2.34 7.54
C ALA A 173 2.13 3.71 8.07
N PHE A 174 2.76 4.51 7.20
CA PHE A 174 3.28 5.84 7.55
C PHE A 174 2.17 6.80 7.96
N LEU A 175 1.10 6.86 7.16
CA LEU A 175 -0.02 7.78 7.38
C LEU A 175 -1.05 7.26 8.39
N TRP A 176 -0.86 6.04 8.90
CA TRP A 176 -1.78 5.42 9.85
C TRP A 176 -2.10 6.33 11.03
N LYS A 177 -1.06 6.94 11.63
CA LYS A 177 -1.25 7.84 12.77
C LYS A 177 -2.11 9.04 12.42
N SER A 178 -1.74 9.79 11.39
CA SER A 178 -2.44 11.01 10.99
C SER A 178 -3.93 10.77 10.74
N HIS A 179 -4.28 9.58 10.25
CA HIS A 179 -5.67 9.19 9.98
C HIS A 179 -6.39 8.59 11.19
N ASN A 180 -5.71 7.95 12.14
CA ASN A 180 -6.37 7.34 13.31
C ASN A 180 -6.35 8.23 14.56
N GLU A 181 -5.48 9.24 14.64
CA GLU A 181 -5.26 10.03 15.85
C GLU A 181 -6.53 10.74 16.33
N LEU A 182 -7.38 11.21 15.42
CA LEU A 182 -8.71 11.76 15.72
C LEU A 182 -9.52 10.78 16.57
N PHE A 183 -9.73 9.55 16.12
CA PHE A 183 -10.57 8.57 16.81
C PHE A 183 -9.98 8.12 18.14
N ILE A 184 -8.64 8.06 18.20
CA ILE A 184 -7.90 7.64 19.39
C ILE A 184 -7.96 8.71 20.48
N LYS A 185 -7.73 9.97 20.12
CA LYS A 185 -7.88 11.10 21.05
C LYS A 185 -9.33 11.32 21.46
N ALA A 186 -10.26 11.06 20.55
CA ALA A 186 -11.68 11.28 20.81
C ALA A 186 -12.21 10.42 21.97
N ALA A 187 -11.60 9.26 22.21
CA ALA A 187 -11.94 8.40 23.34
C ALA A 187 -11.59 9.02 24.72
N ALA A 188 -10.66 9.97 24.77
CA ALA A 188 -10.17 10.58 26.01
C ALA A 188 -10.96 11.85 26.43
N ASP A 189 -11.41 12.66 25.47
CA ASP A 189 -11.89 14.03 25.71
C ASP A 189 -13.42 14.20 25.56
N GLY A 190 -14.00 15.23 26.20
CA GLY A 190 -15.45 15.48 26.20
C GLY A 190 -16.05 15.77 24.81
N ALA A 191 -15.44 16.69 24.05
CA ALA A 191 -15.86 16.98 22.67
C ALA A 191 -15.62 15.78 21.73
N GLY A 192 -14.53 15.06 21.94
CA GLY A 192 -14.21 13.83 21.22
C GLY A 192 -15.23 12.70 21.44
N LYS A 193 -15.65 12.47 22.70
CA LYS A 193 -16.67 11.47 23.02
C LYS A 193 -17.99 11.77 22.33
N ARG A 194 -18.41 13.04 22.34
CA ARG A 194 -19.59 13.50 21.61
C ARG A 194 -19.45 13.25 20.10
N PHE A 195 -18.30 13.58 19.51
CA PHE A 195 -18.01 13.28 18.12
C PHE A 195 -18.16 11.78 17.81
N LEU A 196 -17.62 10.89 18.65
CA LEU A 196 -17.74 9.44 18.44
C LEU A 196 -19.19 8.94 18.55
N GLU A 197 -19.98 9.49 19.46
CA GLU A 197 -21.40 9.17 19.60
C GLU A 197 -22.21 9.64 18.39
N GLU A 198 -21.98 10.87 17.94
CA GLU A 198 -22.59 11.42 16.73
C GLU A 198 -22.19 10.59 15.50
N LEU A 199 -20.90 10.24 15.37
CA LEU A 199 -20.38 9.41 14.28
C LEU A 199 -21.04 8.03 14.21
N ARG A 200 -21.17 7.33 15.35
CA ARG A 200 -21.88 6.03 15.41
C ARG A 200 -23.34 6.17 14.99
N SER A 201 -23.99 7.25 15.41
CA SER A 201 -25.37 7.54 15.05
C SER A 201 -25.54 7.85 13.56
N LEU A 202 -24.61 8.59 12.97
CA LEU A 202 -24.58 8.90 11.53
C LEU A 202 -24.36 7.62 10.71
N GLN A 203 -23.37 6.80 11.08
CA GLN A 203 -23.12 5.51 10.43
C GLN A 203 -24.32 4.57 10.49
N ALA A 204 -25.01 4.49 11.64
CA ALA A 204 -26.20 3.67 11.78
C ALA A 204 -27.37 4.14 10.90
N ARG A 205 -27.41 5.43 10.59
CA ARG A 205 -28.45 6.05 9.73
C ARG A 205 -28.08 6.06 8.25
N GLY A 206 -26.79 5.90 7.92
CA GLY A 206 -26.28 6.10 6.56
C GLY A 206 -26.42 7.56 6.08
N ASP A 207 -26.53 8.50 7.02
CA ASP A 207 -26.70 9.92 6.79
C ASP A 207 -25.63 10.65 7.59
N TRP A 208 -24.80 11.43 6.90
CA TRP A 208 -23.67 12.15 7.47
C TRP A 208 -23.97 13.63 7.71
N GLN A 209 -25.21 14.05 7.48
CA GLN A 209 -25.67 15.38 7.87
C GLN A 209 -25.94 15.43 9.38
N GLY A 210 -25.41 16.47 10.03
CA GLY A 210 -25.77 16.79 11.42
C GLY A 210 -24.71 16.51 12.48
N LEU A 211 -23.41 16.55 12.13
CA LEU A 211 -22.37 16.78 13.15
C LEU A 211 -22.59 18.16 13.80
N SER A 212 -22.45 18.22 15.13
CA SER A 212 -22.56 19.48 15.87
C SER A 212 -21.38 20.42 15.58
N ASP A 213 -21.57 21.72 15.80
CA ASP A 213 -20.50 22.72 15.65
C ASP A 213 -19.25 22.36 16.50
N ASP A 214 -19.46 21.77 17.69
CA ASP A 214 -18.38 21.28 18.55
C ASP A 214 -17.62 20.11 17.91
N SER A 215 -18.34 19.14 17.31
CA SER A 215 -17.72 18.03 16.59
C SER A 215 -16.98 18.50 15.34
N GLN A 216 -17.53 19.50 14.64
CA GLN A 216 -16.88 20.11 13.47
C GLN A 216 -15.59 20.84 13.85
N ALA A 217 -15.62 21.62 14.94
CA ALA A 217 -14.43 22.29 15.46
C ALA A 217 -13.37 21.29 15.91
N TYR A 218 -13.76 20.20 16.57
CA TYR A 218 -12.86 19.13 16.97
C TYR A 218 -12.16 18.47 15.78
N ILE A 219 -12.91 18.14 14.71
CA ILE A 219 -12.33 17.48 13.52
C ILE A 219 -11.40 18.44 12.76
N ALA A 220 -11.67 19.75 12.76
CA ALA A 220 -10.83 20.75 12.12
C ALA A 220 -9.41 20.86 12.74
N GLU A 221 -9.19 20.30 13.93
CA GLU A 221 -7.85 20.18 14.52
C GLU A 221 -6.96 19.15 13.79
N PHE A 222 -7.55 18.31 12.93
CA PHE A 222 -6.88 17.21 12.23
C PHE A 222 -6.85 17.47 10.71
N PRO A 223 -5.71 17.90 10.15
CA PRO A 223 -5.63 18.37 8.76
C PRO A 223 -6.17 17.39 7.71
N VAL A 224 -5.94 16.08 7.89
CA VAL A 224 -6.40 15.05 6.92
C VAL A 224 -7.93 14.97 6.78
N TYR A 225 -8.68 15.52 7.74
CA TYR A 225 -10.15 15.56 7.73
C TYR A 225 -10.73 16.93 7.32
N ASP A 226 -9.89 17.93 7.06
CA ASP A 226 -10.28 19.26 6.58
C ASP A 226 -9.63 19.57 5.21
N VAL A 227 -9.83 18.63 4.27
CA VAL A 227 -9.10 18.56 3.00
C VAL A 227 -9.21 19.85 2.17
N HIS A 228 -10.39 20.46 2.09
CA HIS A 228 -10.58 21.72 1.35
C HIS A 228 -9.89 22.93 1.99
N LYS A 229 -9.47 22.82 3.26
CA LYS A 229 -8.81 23.89 4.01
C LYS A 229 -7.38 23.55 4.44
N MET A 230 -6.84 22.41 3.99
CA MET A 230 -5.44 22.07 4.25
C MET A 230 -4.54 23.16 3.66
N THR A 231 -3.89 23.91 4.55
CA THR A 231 -2.87 24.88 4.16
C THR A 231 -1.62 24.16 3.63
N PRO A 232 -0.79 24.81 2.78
CA PRO A 232 0.47 24.22 2.32
C PRO A 232 1.37 23.74 3.47
N ALA A 233 1.39 24.46 4.59
CA ALA A 233 2.14 24.06 5.79
C ALA A 233 1.60 22.77 6.43
N SER A 234 0.27 22.61 6.48
CA SER A 234 -0.34 21.38 7.00
C SER A 234 -0.14 20.19 6.05
N GLN A 235 -0.17 20.41 4.74
CA GLN A 235 0.17 19.36 3.76
C GLN A 235 1.63 18.94 3.89
N GLU A 236 2.54 19.90 4.04
CA GLU A 236 3.96 19.63 4.29
C GLU A 236 4.16 18.81 5.57
N GLN A 237 3.46 19.16 6.65
CA GLN A 237 3.55 18.45 7.93
C GLN A 237 3.07 16.99 7.83
N VAL A 238 1.99 16.73 7.08
CA VAL A 238 1.40 15.39 6.97
C VAL A 238 2.11 14.54 5.92
N PHE A 239 2.36 15.10 4.74
CA PHE A 239 2.82 14.36 3.56
C PHE A 239 4.30 14.59 3.22
N GLY A 240 4.92 15.67 3.71
CA GLY A 240 6.24 16.12 3.28
C GLY A 240 7.32 15.05 3.38
N HIS A 241 7.40 14.35 4.51
CA HIS A 241 8.42 13.33 4.77
C HIS A 241 8.26 12.09 3.87
N ILE A 242 7.04 11.53 3.79
CA ILE A 242 6.78 10.36 2.95
C ILE A 242 6.85 10.70 1.46
N ALA A 243 6.33 11.85 1.04
CA ALA A 243 6.42 12.31 -0.34
C ALA A 243 7.87 12.48 -0.78
N ARG A 244 8.73 13.01 0.09
CA ARG A 244 10.16 13.13 -0.14
C ARG A 244 10.79 11.77 -0.38
N TYR A 245 10.56 10.81 0.51
CA TYR A 245 11.08 9.44 0.37
C TYR A 245 10.63 8.78 -0.94
N LEU A 246 9.32 8.84 -1.24
CA LEU A 246 8.75 8.20 -2.43
C LEU A 246 9.30 8.77 -3.75
N ILE A 247 9.79 10.03 -3.75
CA ILE A 247 10.32 10.75 -4.91
C ILE A 247 11.84 10.70 -5.02
N GLU A 248 12.58 10.58 -3.92
CA GLU A 248 14.04 10.59 -3.95
C GLU A 248 14.63 9.42 -4.74
N ASP A 249 14.00 8.25 -4.70
CA ASP A 249 14.31 7.12 -5.58
C ASP A 249 14.26 7.49 -7.07
N ILE A 250 13.38 8.43 -7.43
CA ILE A 250 13.11 8.81 -8.82
C ILE A 250 14.01 9.98 -9.26
N ALA A 251 14.38 10.87 -8.35
CA ALA A 251 15.17 12.06 -8.62
C ALA A 251 16.69 11.78 -8.74
N LEU A 252 17.16 10.60 -8.34
CA LEU A 252 18.58 10.22 -8.38
C LEU A 252 19.09 9.76 -9.76
N ILE A 253 18.22 9.68 -10.78
CA ILE A 253 18.62 9.30 -12.14
C ILE A 253 18.88 10.57 -12.97
N PRO A 254 20.14 10.87 -13.39
CA PRO A 254 20.51 12.14 -14.03
C PRO A 254 19.98 12.33 -15.47
N ASP A 255 19.18 11.40 -15.98
CA ASP A 255 18.75 11.40 -17.38
C ASP A 255 17.47 12.23 -17.56
N PRO A 256 17.46 13.28 -18.41
CA PRO A 256 16.25 14.02 -18.75
C PRO A 256 15.14 13.16 -19.39
N ALA A 257 15.42 11.95 -19.90
CA ALA A 257 14.39 10.98 -20.29
C ALA A 257 13.63 10.40 -19.07
N CYS A 258 14.26 10.31 -17.89
CA CYS A 258 13.63 9.85 -16.65
C CYS A 258 12.73 10.91 -15.98
N ALA A 259 12.67 12.14 -16.51
CA ALA A 259 11.69 13.13 -16.06
C ALA A 259 10.23 12.67 -16.27
N ALA A 260 10.00 11.68 -17.15
CA ALA A 260 8.71 11.03 -17.37
C ALA A 260 8.42 9.86 -16.41
N GLU A 261 9.44 9.24 -15.79
CA GLU A 261 9.26 8.10 -14.87
C GLU A 261 8.62 8.51 -13.54
N ALA A 262 8.77 9.78 -13.16
CA ALA A 262 8.29 10.25 -11.88
C ALA A 262 6.78 10.56 -11.82
N PRO A 263 6.21 11.29 -12.80
CA PRO A 263 4.77 11.30 -12.99
C PRO A 263 4.22 9.89 -13.17
N TRP A 264 4.94 9.00 -13.87
CA TRP A 264 4.55 7.61 -14.05
C TRP A 264 4.42 6.85 -12.71
N GLU A 265 5.40 6.90 -11.81
CA GLU A 265 5.31 6.21 -10.51
C GLU A 265 4.16 6.71 -9.65
N VAL A 266 3.89 8.02 -9.68
CA VAL A 266 2.74 8.59 -8.97
C VAL A 266 1.43 8.06 -9.54
N MET A 267 1.29 8.07 -10.86
CA MET A 267 0.10 7.55 -11.54
C MET A 267 -0.06 6.04 -11.34
N ALA A 268 1.05 5.30 -11.33
CA ALA A 268 1.07 3.87 -11.03
C ALA A 268 0.64 3.58 -9.59
N SER A 269 1.04 4.41 -8.65
CA SER A 269 0.65 4.29 -7.23
C SER A 269 -0.85 4.52 -7.04
N ILE A 270 -1.42 5.52 -7.74
CA ILE A 270 -2.87 5.76 -7.78
C ILE A 270 -3.59 4.55 -8.39
N TYR A 271 -3.12 4.06 -9.54
CA TYR A 271 -3.70 2.89 -10.19
C TYR A 271 -3.64 1.66 -9.27
N ALA A 272 -2.50 1.39 -8.64
CA ALA A 272 -2.34 0.27 -7.72
C ALA A 272 -3.29 0.40 -6.52
N HIS A 273 -3.52 1.60 -5.99
CA HIS A 273 -4.54 1.81 -4.96
C HIS A 273 -5.93 1.45 -5.47
N GLU A 274 -6.35 2.02 -6.60
CA GLU A 274 -7.70 1.83 -7.16
C GLU A 274 -7.95 0.41 -7.68
N TYR A 275 -6.93 -0.27 -8.23
CA TYR A 275 -7.04 -1.61 -8.79
C TYR A 275 -6.98 -2.72 -7.73
N HIS A 276 -6.09 -2.59 -6.73
CA HIS A 276 -5.96 -3.61 -5.69
C HIS A 276 -7.11 -3.55 -4.69
N SER A 277 -7.63 -2.36 -4.41
CA SER A 277 -8.74 -2.10 -3.51
C SER A 277 -9.93 -3.08 -3.70
N PRO A 278 -10.49 -3.26 -4.91
CA PRO A 278 -11.56 -4.23 -5.18
C PRO A 278 -11.22 -5.70 -4.90
N GLN A 279 -9.93 -6.08 -4.85
CA GLN A 279 -9.48 -7.46 -4.65
C GLN A 279 -9.64 -7.93 -3.20
N PHE A 280 -9.82 -7.01 -2.24
CA PHE A 280 -9.98 -7.32 -0.83
C PHE A 280 -11.44 -7.33 -0.38
N PHE A 281 -11.81 -8.39 0.32
CA PHE A 281 -13.12 -8.61 0.90
C PHE A 281 -13.02 -8.50 2.41
N ASN A 282 -14.05 -7.96 3.07
CA ASN A 282 -14.13 -8.07 4.52
C ASN A 282 -14.52 -9.51 4.94
N ALA A 283 -14.29 -9.84 6.22
CA ALA A 283 -14.67 -11.14 6.80
C ALA A 283 -16.18 -11.45 6.68
N GLY A 284 -17.03 -10.44 6.43
CA GLY A 284 -18.47 -10.59 6.15
C GLY A 284 -18.80 -10.89 4.68
N GLY A 285 -17.80 -11.04 3.81
CA GLY A 285 -17.97 -11.34 2.39
C GLY A 285 -18.42 -10.16 1.52
N LYS A 286 -18.38 -8.92 2.04
CA LYS A 286 -18.63 -7.71 1.25
C LYS A 286 -17.30 -7.10 0.81
N HIS A 287 -17.29 -6.48 -0.36
CA HIS A 287 -16.17 -5.62 -0.75
C HIS A 287 -15.99 -4.53 0.29
N ARG A 288 -14.74 -4.39 0.74
CA ARG A 288 -14.39 -3.37 1.73
C ARG A 288 -14.02 -2.06 1.06
N HIS A 289 -13.47 -2.14 -0.15
CA HIS A 289 -12.92 -1.01 -0.87
C HIS A 289 -13.52 -0.99 -2.30
N GLY A 290 -14.50 -0.12 -2.55
CA GLY A 290 -15.16 -0.02 -3.86
C GLY A 290 -16.31 -1.03 -4.13
N ARG A 291 -17.04 -0.79 -5.23
CA ARG A 291 -18.39 -1.33 -5.56
C ARG A 291 -18.53 -2.88 -5.49
N PRO A 292 -19.75 -3.39 -5.27
CA PRO A 292 -20.05 -4.82 -5.36
C PRO A 292 -20.13 -5.28 -6.83
N PRO A 293 -19.47 -6.37 -7.26
CA PRO A 293 -19.90 -7.13 -8.41
C PRO A 293 -21.07 -8.03 -8.05
N PHE A 294 -21.94 -8.22 -9.04
CA PHE A 294 -23.11 -9.07 -8.93
C PHE A 294 -22.74 -10.53 -8.65
N LYS A 295 -23.23 -11.04 -7.51
CA LYS A 295 -23.51 -12.43 -7.11
C LYS A 295 -22.45 -13.22 -6.31
N ASN A 296 -22.91 -13.58 -5.11
CA ASN A 296 -22.83 -14.87 -4.41
C ASN A 296 -21.49 -15.61 -4.43
N SER A 297 -20.59 -15.24 -3.52
CA SER A 297 -19.70 -16.21 -2.89
C SER A 297 -19.74 -16.00 -1.38
N THR A 298 -20.13 -17.03 -0.63
CA THR A 298 -20.17 -17.04 0.83
C THR A 298 -18.81 -17.50 1.36
N ALA A 299 -18.28 -16.80 2.36
CA ALA A 299 -16.95 -16.96 2.93
C ALA A 299 -16.65 -18.30 3.66
N SER A 300 -17.53 -19.32 3.60
CA SER A 300 -17.45 -20.48 4.50
C SER A 300 -16.52 -21.62 4.06
N ASP A 301 -16.05 -21.65 2.81
CA ASP A 301 -15.34 -22.81 2.25
C ASP A 301 -13.89 -22.47 1.85
N LEU A 302 -13.23 -21.57 2.57
CA LEU A 302 -11.86 -21.19 2.23
C LEU A 302 -10.86 -22.28 2.65
N PRO A 303 -9.98 -22.75 1.73
CA PRO A 303 -8.87 -23.65 2.05
C PRO A 303 -7.92 -23.00 3.07
N PRO A 304 -7.00 -23.76 3.70
CA PRO A 304 -6.04 -23.19 4.64
C PRO A 304 -5.34 -21.98 4.03
N THR A 305 -5.29 -20.88 4.80
CA THR A 305 -4.84 -19.58 4.32
C THR A 305 -3.49 -19.19 4.91
N ARG A 306 -2.64 -18.58 4.08
CA ARG A 306 -1.52 -17.77 4.57
C ARG A 306 -2.09 -16.44 5.07
N LYS A 307 -1.44 -15.86 6.08
CA LYS A 307 -1.87 -14.60 6.68
C LYS A 307 -0.75 -13.59 6.67
N VAL A 308 -1.10 -12.33 6.46
CA VAL A 308 -0.18 -11.20 6.53
C VAL A 308 -0.87 -10.05 7.26
N THR A 309 -0.13 -9.38 8.15
CA THR A 309 -0.61 -8.13 8.74
C THR A 309 -0.16 -6.96 7.87
N VAL A 310 -1.08 -6.11 7.44
CA VAL A 310 -0.79 -4.94 6.60
C VAL A 310 -1.54 -3.70 7.10
N VAL A 311 -1.11 -2.53 6.62
CA VAL A 311 -1.93 -1.33 6.62
C VAL A 311 -2.16 -0.93 5.16
N LEU A 312 -3.38 -1.12 4.67
CA LEU A 312 -3.73 -0.74 3.30
C LEU A 312 -3.86 0.80 3.21
N PHE A 313 -3.20 1.37 2.21
CA PHE A 313 -3.33 2.80 1.92
C PHE A 313 -4.77 3.12 1.51
N GLY A 314 -5.33 4.18 2.09
CA GLY A 314 -6.73 4.58 1.94
C GLY A 314 -7.66 4.07 3.04
N GLU A 315 -7.32 2.92 3.63
CA GLU A 315 -8.06 2.37 4.77
C GLU A 315 -7.47 2.83 6.09
N PHE A 316 -6.14 2.88 6.14
CA PHE A 316 -5.38 3.24 7.33
C PHE A 316 -5.79 2.41 8.56
N GLN A 317 -6.19 1.16 8.37
CA GLN A 317 -6.45 0.22 9.45
C GLN A 317 -5.41 -0.88 9.46
N LEU A 318 -5.14 -1.41 10.65
CA LEU A 318 -4.31 -2.60 10.79
C LEU A 318 -5.17 -3.83 10.50
N GLU A 319 -4.78 -4.61 9.50
CA GLU A 319 -5.59 -5.69 8.96
C GLU A 319 -4.79 -6.97 8.82
N GLU A 320 -5.44 -8.08 9.13
CA GLU A 320 -4.95 -9.41 8.79
C GLU A 320 -5.61 -9.85 7.48
N VAL A 321 -4.80 -9.94 6.42
CA VAL A 321 -5.24 -10.44 5.12
C VAL A 321 -5.01 -11.95 5.05
N SER A 322 -6.08 -12.69 4.83
CA SER A 322 -6.03 -14.12 4.53
C SER A 322 -5.90 -14.33 3.01
N MET A 323 -4.93 -15.13 2.63
CA MET A 323 -4.51 -15.39 1.25
C MET A 323 -4.52 -16.91 0.99
N PRO A 324 -4.76 -17.39 -0.24
CA PRO A 324 -4.60 -18.80 -0.55
C PRO A 324 -3.14 -19.24 -0.35
N ILE A 325 -2.91 -20.52 -0.03
CA ILE A 325 -1.54 -21.06 0.08
C ILE A 325 -0.85 -21.08 -1.30
N ASN A 326 -1.56 -21.50 -2.34
CA ASN A 326 -1.07 -21.47 -3.71
C ASN A 326 -1.64 -20.23 -4.41
N ILE A 327 -0.78 -19.51 -5.12
CA ILE A 327 -1.16 -18.27 -5.79
C ILE A 327 -2.21 -18.55 -6.87
N GLU A 328 -2.12 -19.70 -7.53
CA GLU A 328 -3.04 -20.12 -8.58
C GLU A 328 -4.46 -20.29 -8.08
N ASP A 329 -4.67 -20.56 -6.78
CA ASP A 329 -6.01 -20.66 -6.19
C ASP A 329 -6.72 -19.31 -6.05
N MET A 330 -6.07 -18.20 -6.40
CA MET A 330 -6.69 -16.87 -6.46
C MET A 330 -7.90 -16.83 -7.41
N HIS A 331 -7.96 -17.62 -8.49
CA HIS A 331 -9.18 -17.70 -9.32
C HIS A 331 -10.41 -18.23 -8.58
N ARG A 332 -10.20 -19.09 -7.58
CA ARG A 332 -11.23 -19.77 -6.79
C ARG A 332 -11.46 -19.15 -5.42
N THR A 333 -10.50 -18.40 -4.92
CA THR A 333 -10.51 -17.79 -3.60
C THR A 333 -10.39 -16.27 -3.72
N ARG A 334 -10.44 -15.55 -2.60
CA ARG A 334 -10.34 -14.10 -2.56
C ARG A 334 -9.44 -13.69 -1.39
N LEU A 335 -8.86 -12.50 -1.48
CA LEU A 335 -8.13 -11.91 -0.36
C LEU A 335 -9.16 -11.43 0.67
N VAL A 336 -9.08 -11.95 1.89
CA VAL A 336 -10.01 -11.57 2.96
C VAL A 336 -9.28 -10.74 4.00
N ALA A 337 -9.53 -9.43 3.99
CA ALA A 337 -9.02 -8.48 4.97
C ALA A 337 -9.93 -8.47 6.21
N THR A 338 -9.34 -8.80 7.36
CA THR A 338 -10.01 -8.75 8.66
C THR A 338 -9.34 -7.70 9.53
N GLN A 339 -10.10 -6.73 10.00
CA GLN A 339 -9.56 -5.73 10.93
C GLN A 339 -8.99 -6.42 12.18
N LEU A 340 -7.76 -6.08 12.55
CA LEU A 340 -7.16 -6.59 13.76
C LEU A 340 -7.86 -5.97 14.97
N GLN A 341 -8.30 -6.81 15.90
CA GLN A 341 -8.84 -6.35 17.17
C GLN A 341 -7.70 -6.21 18.17
N ALA A 342 -7.61 -5.07 18.86
CA ALA A 342 -6.70 -4.94 19.99
C ALA A 342 -7.14 -5.96 21.05
N SER A 343 -6.20 -6.80 21.50
CA SER A 343 -6.43 -7.98 22.34
C SER A 343 -7.50 -7.74 23.41
N SER A 344 -8.63 -8.43 23.28
CA SER A 344 -9.67 -8.52 24.30
C SER A 344 -9.16 -9.33 25.49
N SER A 345 -8.51 -8.66 26.44
CA SER A 345 -8.66 -9.07 27.83
C SER A 345 -10.06 -8.65 28.29
N GLU A 346 -10.74 -9.48 29.06
CA GLU A 346 -12.17 -9.41 29.45
C GLU A 346 -12.59 -8.13 30.21
N SER A 347 -11.74 -7.11 30.28
CA SER A 347 -12.08 -5.76 30.71
C SER A 347 -12.32 -4.87 29.48
N ALA A 348 -13.48 -5.01 28.83
CA ALA A 348 -14.10 -3.91 28.08
C ALA A 348 -14.60 -2.83 29.07
N GLN A 349 -13.71 -2.39 29.96
CA GLN A 349 -13.89 -1.22 30.80
C GLN A 349 -13.36 -0.02 30.04
N ASP A 350 -14.16 1.04 30.04
CA ASP A 350 -13.79 2.41 29.64
C ASP A 350 -12.29 2.68 29.79
N GLY A 351 -11.57 2.79 28.67
CA GLY A 351 -10.15 3.14 28.72
C GLY A 351 -9.25 2.58 27.63
N ASN A 352 -9.71 1.67 26.75
CA ASN A 352 -8.90 1.31 25.58
C ASN A 352 -8.97 2.44 24.54
N PRO A 353 -7.87 3.17 24.27
CA PRO A 353 -7.85 4.23 23.25
C PRO A 353 -8.19 3.72 21.84
N PHE A 354 -8.08 2.41 21.64
CA PHE A 354 -8.34 1.70 20.39
C PHE A 354 -9.74 1.07 20.32
N ALA A 355 -10.62 1.32 21.29
CA ALA A 355 -12.03 0.88 21.25
C ALA A 355 -12.84 1.50 20.10
N CYS A 356 -12.27 2.48 19.40
CA CYS A 356 -12.82 3.11 18.20
C CYS A 356 -12.43 2.38 16.90
N HIS A 357 -11.63 1.30 16.96
CA HIS A 357 -11.34 0.49 15.78
C HIS A 357 -12.60 -0.23 15.30
N GLY A 358 -13.10 0.22 14.16
CA GLY A 358 -14.36 -0.24 13.56
C GLY A 358 -15.01 0.81 12.68
N PHE A 359 -14.60 2.09 12.80
CA PHE A 359 -15.02 3.13 11.86
C PHE A 359 -14.30 2.99 10.53
N ASP A 360 -15.06 2.86 9.46
CA ASP A 360 -14.55 2.90 8.10
C ASP A 360 -14.04 4.32 7.80
N ILE A 361 -12.71 4.48 7.83
CA ILE A 361 -12.02 5.76 7.67
C ILE A 361 -12.26 6.29 6.25
N ALA A 362 -12.18 5.42 5.25
CA ALA A 362 -12.42 5.77 3.85
C ALA A 362 -13.85 6.30 3.65
N VAL A 363 -14.86 5.61 4.17
CA VAL A 363 -16.26 6.07 4.11
C VAL A 363 -16.44 7.38 4.85
N THR A 364 -15.84 7.53 6.04
CA THR A 364 -15.92 8.76 6.85
C THR A 364 -15.32 9.95 6.10
N LEU A 365 -14.15 9.75 5.48
CA LEU A 365 -13.45 10.76 4.70
C LEU A 365 -14.21 11.11 3.42
N ARG A 366 -14.70 10.11 2.69
CA ARG A 366 -15.48 10.31 1.46
C ARG A 366 -16.74 11.09 1.71
N ASP A 367 -17.55 10.67 2.67
CA ASP A 367 -18.85 11.26 2.87
C ASP A 367 -18.68 12.70 3.39
N ARG A 368 -17.73 12.94 4.31
CA ARG A 368 -17.35 14.31 4.73
C ARG A 368 -16.84 15.18 3.58
N TYR A 369 -16.02 14.61 2.69
CA TYR A 369 -15.52 15.30 1.50
C TYR A 369 -16.69 15.74 0.59
N LEU A 370 -17.66 14.86 0.33
CA LEU A 370 -18.86 15.18 -0.47
C LEU A 370 -19.71 16.29 0.15
N PHE A 371 -19.78 16.40 1.48
CA PHE A 371 -20.62 17.40 2.15
C PHE A 371 -19.94 18.77 2.34
N LEU A 372 -18.60 18.83 2.40
CA LEU A 372 -17.87 20.08 2.56
C LEU A 372 -17.68 20.84 1.23
N GLY A 373 -17.71 20.14 0.10
CA GLY A 373 -17.68 20.74 -1.24
C GLY A 373 -19.05 21.25 -1.67
N GLY A 374 -19.55 22.31 -1.02
CA GLY A 374 -20.88 22.91 -1.28
C GLY A 374 -21.18 23.21 -2.76
N GLU A 375 -22.37 23.76 -3.05
CA GLU A 375 -22.89 24.05 -4.42
C GLU A 375 -21.94 24.84 -5.36
N GLU A 376 -20.83 25.37 -4.84
CA GLU A 376 -19.75 25.97 -5.63
C GLU A 376 -18.75 24.91 -6.11
N ALA A 377 -18.86 24.65 -7.42
CA ALA A 377 -17.84 24.18 -8.34
C ALA A 377 -17.68 22.66 -8.53
N TRP A 378 -18.54 22.14 -9.41
CA TRP A 378 -18.24 21.07 -10.38
C TRP A 378 -16.90 21.24 -11.14
N GLU A 379 -16.19 22.36 -10.97
CA GLU A 379 -14.93 22.72 -11.63
C GLU A 379 -13.67 22.42 -10.80
N ASP A 380 -13.77 22.19 -9.47
CA ASP A 380 -12.61 22.04 -8.57
C ASP A 380 -12.69 20.76 -7.70
N CYS A 381 -12.93 19.63 -8.37
CA CYS A 381 -12.97 18.31 -7.73
C CYS A 381 -11.55 17.91 -7.29
N ALA A 382 -11.22 18.13 -6.01
CA ALA A 382 -10.03 17.53 -5.40
C ALA A 382 -10.19 15.99 -5.30
N PRO A 383 -9.11 15.20 -5.34
CA PRO A 383 -9.27 13.76 -5.23
C PRO A 383 -9.66 13.34 -3.80
N HIS A 384 -10.29 12.16 -3.69
CA HIS A 384 -10.63 11.55 -2.41
C HIS A 384 -9.42 11.57 -1.44
N PRO A 385 -9.63 11.78 -0.13
CA PRO A 385 -8.56 12.19 0.79
C PRO A 385 -7.26 11.36 0.83
N PRO A 386 -7.24 10.02 0.67
CA PRO A 386 -6.02 9.24 0.53
C PRO A 386 -5.12 9.73 -0.61
N LEU A 387 -5.68 10.11 -1.75
CA LEU A 387 -4.92 10.53 -2.93
C LEU A 387 -4.33 11.95 -2.80
N GLN A 388 -4.65 12.68 -1.72
CA GLN A 388 -4.06 13.99 -1.43
C GLN A 388 -2.54 13.93 -1.31
N LEU A 389 -1.99 12.79 -0.88
CA LEU A 389 -0.54 12.53 -0.92
C LEU A 389 0.01 12.71 -2.34
N TYR A 390 -0.64 12.10 -3.33
CA TYR A 390 -0.18 12.13 -4.72
C TYR A 390 -0.41 13.49 -5.37
N THR A 391 -1.52 14.18 -5.05
CA THR A 391 -1.71 15.59 -5.45
C THR A 391 -0.61 16.48 -4.91
N PHE A 392 -0.26 16.31 -3.64
CA PHE A 392 0.82 17.05 -3.00
C PHE A 392 2.17 16.76 -3.67
N MET A 393 2.48 15.50 -3.95
CA MET A 393 3.69 15.09 -4.67
C MET A 393 3.80 15.76 -6.05
N LEU A 394 2.75 15.65 -6.87
CA LEU A 394 2.67 16.26 -8.21
C LEU A 394 2.90 17.77 -8.16
N LYS A 395 2.20 18.45 -7.25
CA LYS A 395 2.25 19.91 -7.13
C LYS A 395 3.61 20.38 -6.63
N LYS A 396 4.12 19.77 -5.57
CA LYS A 396 5.33 20.22 -4.88
C LYS A 396 6.60 19.97 -5.70
N TYR A 397 6.73 18.78 -6.29
CA TYR A 397 7.98 18.37 -6.93
C TYR A 397 7.98 18.55 -8.45
N TYR A 398 6.80 18.53 -9.08
CA TYR A 398 6.68 18.61 -10.54
C TYR A 398 5.96 19.87 -11.03
N GLY A 399 5.32 20.62 -10.13
CA GLY A 399 4.48 21.76 -10.52
C GLY A 399 3.29 21.33 -11.36
N LEU A 400 2.82 20.09 -11.18
CA LEU A 400 1.69 19.50 -11.88
C LEU A 400 0.48 19.41 -10.96
N GLY A 401 -0.71 19.54 -11.52
CA GLY A 401 -1.98 19.26 -10.86
C GLY A 401 -2.85 18.41 -11.77
N PHE A 402 -3.86 17.76 -11.20
CA PHE A 402 -4.85 17.06 -12.01
C PHE A 402 -5.66 18.03 -12.84
N SER A 403 -6.03 17.62 -14.05
CA SER A 403 -6.95 18.38 -14.89
C SER A 403 -8.32 18.50 -14.21
N PRO A 404 -9.05 19.63 -14.43
CA PRO A 404 -10.45 19.72 -14.04
C PRO A 404 -11.24 18.53 -14.59
N CYS A 405 -12.21 18.04 -13.82
CA CYS A 405 -13.06 16.89 -14.16
C CYS A 405 -12.37 15.52 -14.22
N VAL A 406 -11.08 15.41 -13.85
CA VAL A 406 -10.43 14.08 -13.69
C VAL A 406 -11.11 13.22 -12.63
N PHE A 407 -11.69 13.88 -11.61
CA PHE A 407 -12.44 13.25 -10.51
C PHE A 407 -13.92 13.66 -10.54
N ASP A 408 -14.55 13.65 -11.72
CA ASP A 408 -15.94 14.09 -11.93
C ASP A 408 -16.93 13.38 -11.00
N LEU A 409 -17.68 14.17 -10.23
CA LEU A 409 -18.67 13.71 -9.26
C LEU A 409 -19.99 13.21 -9.89
N THR A 410 -20.23 13.47 -11.18
CA THR A 410 -21.45 13.02 -11.90
C THR A 410 -21.50 11.50 -12.09
N PHE A 411 -20.35 10.84 -12.10
CA PHE A 411 -20.29 9.39 -12.19
C PHE A 411 -20.47 8.79 -10.80
N GLU A 412 -21.72 8.44 -10.46
CA GLU A 412 -22.00 7.52 -9.34
C GLU A 412 -21.18 6.22 -9.46
N GLU A 413 -20.71 5.90 -10.67
CA GLU A 413 -19.86 4.78 -11.04
C GLU A 413 -18.42 5.23 -11.34
N GLY A 414 -17.57 5.29 -10.30
CA GLY A 414 -16.13 5.34 -10.48
C GLY A 414 -15.56 6.73 -10.82
N TYR A 415 -15.29 7.50 -9.77
CA TYR A 415 -14.48 8.74 -9.79
C TYR A 415 -13.10 8.60 -10.50
N TYR A 416 -12.69 7.36 -10.80
CA TYR A 416 -11.38 7.01 -11.35
C TYR A 416 -11.46 6.17 -12.63
N LEU A 417 -12.64 6.03 -13.24
CA LEU A 417 -12.77 5.34 -14.55
C LEU A 417 -11.82 5.95 -15.59
N THR A 418 -11.58 7.26 -15.53
CA THR A 418 -10.61 7.94 -16.38
C THR A 418 -9.21 7.31 -16.26
N PHE A 419 -8.73 7.05 -15.04
CA PHE A 419 -7.44 6.38 -14.79
C PHE A 419 -7.43 4.90 -15.20
N LEU A 420 -8.57 4.22 -15.12
CA LEU A 420 -8.72 2.83 -15.54
C LEU A 420 -8.87 2.69 -17.07
N SER A 421 -9.28 3.75 -17.75
CA SER A 421 -9.55 3.79 -19.20
C SER A 421 -8.42 4.39 -20.03
N GLU A 422 -7.57 5.25 -19.43
CA GLU A 422 -6.38 5.76 -20.10
C GLU A 422 -5.22 4.77 -19.99
N THR A 423 -4.48 4.59 -21.09
CA THR A 423 -3.23 3.82 -21.13
C THR A 423 -2.12 4.59 -20.44
N ILE A 424 -2.17 4.69 -19.10
CA ILE A 424 -1.17 5.33 -18.24
C ILE A 424 0.24 4.75 -18.46
N PHE A 425 0.37 3.54 -19.03
CA PHE A 425 1.65 2.88 -19.28
C PHE A 425 1.83 2.49 -20.75
N GLY A 426 1.09 3.10 -21.68
CA GLY A 426 1.31 2.93 -23.12
C GLY A 426 2.63 3.53 -23.54
N HIS A 427 3.74 2.79 -23.38
CA HIS A 427 5.01 3.21 -23.92
C HIS A 427 5.08 2.73 -25.38
N ASP A 428 5.00 3.65 -26.32
CA ASP A 428 5.21 3.32 -27.73
C ASP A 428 6.71 3.24 -28.01
N TYR A 429 7.31 2.08 -27.77
CA TYR A 429 8.72 1.82 -28.06
C TYR A 429 9.07 1.83 -29.55
N HIS A 430 8.09 1.89 -30.47
CA HIS A 430 8.38 2.11 -31.88
C HIS A 430 8.66 3.59 -32.18
N THR A 431 8.10 4.51 -31.39
CA THR A 431 8.27 5.97 -31.57
C THR A 431 9.09 6.62 -30.46
N GLY A 432 9.35 5.91 -29.34
CA GLY A 432 10.06 6.43 -28.18
C GLY A 432 9.26 7.47 -27.39
N LEU A 433 7.93 7.49 -27.56
CA LEU A 433 7.06 8.47 -26.92
C LEU A 433 6.49 7.86 -25.63
N ASP A 434 6.62 8.62 -24.54
CA ASP A 434 5.98 8.33 -23.26
C ASP A 434 4.46 8.48 -23.37
N PRO A 435 3.68 7.78 -22.50
CA PRO A 435 2.26 8.02 -22.38
C PRO A 435 2.02 9.50 -22.13
N ASN A 436 1.26 10.14 -23.03
CA ASN A 436 1.02 11.57 -22.92
C ASN A 436 -0.04 11.81 -21.83
N PHE A 437 0.40 12.09 -20.60
CA PHE A 437 -0.46 12.48 -19.48
C PHE A 437 -1.18 13.83 -19.70
N SER A 438 -1.07 14.43 -20.89
CA SER A 438 -1.63 15.75 -21.24
C SER A 438 -3.14 15.87 -21.05
N GLY A 439 -3.87 14.76 -20.96
CA GLY A 439 -5.31 14.76 -20.62
C GLY A 439 -5.56 14.85 -19.11
N LEU A 440 -4.72 14.21 -18.30
CA LEU A 440 -4.93 14.03 -16.86
C LEU A 440 -4.19 15.05 -15.99
N LEU A 441 -3.07 15.60 -16.47
CA LEU A 441 -2.22 16.50 -15.71
C LEU A 441 -2.04 17.83 -16.44
N ASN A 442 -2.18 18.92 -15.69
CA ASN A 442 -1.92 20.28 -16.15
C ASN A 442 -0.79 20.90 -15.34
N ALA A 443 -0.01 21.79 -15.98
CA ALA A 443 0.93 22.63 -15.26
C ALA A 443 0.17 23.56 -14.31
N CYS A 444 0.55 23.58 -13.04
CA CYS A 444 0.01 24.55 -12.10
C CYS A 444 0.48 25.95 -12.51
N SER A 445 -0.46 26.88 -12.67
CA SER A 445 -0.14 28.30 -12.82
C SER A 445 0.64 28.74 -11.58
N ARG A 446 1.92 29.08 -11.75
CA ARG A 446 2.71 29.68 -10.67
C ARG A 446 2.15 31.08 -10.41
N ASN A 447 1.36 31.21 -9.34
CA ASN A 447 0.97 32.52 -8.79
C ASN A 447 2.12 33.13 -8.00
#